data_AF-A0A1N6EUV5-F1
#
_entry.id   AF-A0A1N6EUV5-F1
#
_cell.length_a   1.000
_cell.length_b   1.000
_cell.length_c   1.000
_cell.angle_alpha   90.00
_cell.angle_beta   90.00
_cell.angle_gamma   90.00
#
_symmetry.space_group_name_H-M   'P 1'
#
loop_
_entity.id
_entity.type
_entity.pdbx_description
1 polymer ?
#
loop_
_entity_poly.entity_id
_entity_poly.type
_entity_poly.pdbx_seq_one_letter_code
_entity_poly.pdbx_strand_id
1 'polypeptide(L)'
;MLGLAWLLALTLPAQLHSAWTNAALWHGHEMVFGFGFAVITGFLLTAIRNWTGLQTLHRWPLALLALLWLTARFANAVDGGLIPAFIFDSLFGLGAADAITYPIVRARQWKQMGLISALIRVLGPLFMAYAYTLLIQFSLILWILGWSLFTLQYLPYWLRPRVDGHYG
;
A
#
# COMPACT_ATOMS: atom_id res chain seq x y z
N MET A 1 -3.51 -6.46 -20.28
CA MET A 1 -4.89 -6.95 -20.41
C MET A 1 -5.93 -5.99 -19.81
N LEU A 2 -5.66 -5.33 -18.68
CA LEU A 2 -6.57 -4.32 -18.09
C LEU A 2 -6.72 -3.02 -18.92
N GLY A 3 -5.69 -2.58 -19.64
CA GLY A 3 -5.77 -1.37 -20.48
C GLY A 3 -6.69 -1.49 -21.70
N LEU A 4 -6.84 -2.69 -22.27
CA LEU A 4 -7.78 -2.95 -23.37
C LEU A 4 -9.23 -3.02 -22.87
N ALA A 5 -9.46 -3.62 -21.70
CA ALA A 5 -10.76 -3.58 -21.04
C ALA A 5 -11.20 -2.14 -20.72
N TRP A 6 -10.25 -1.25 -20.40
CA TRP A 6 -10.50 0.17 -20.16
C TRP A 6 -10.83 0.97 -21.44
N LEU A 7 -10.10 0.74 -22.54
CA LEU A 7 -10.44 1.33 -23.85
C LEU A 7 -11.84 0.90 -24.33
N LEU A 8 -12.24 -0.34 -24.03
CA LEU A 8 -13.58 -0.84 -24.30
C LEU A 8 -14.63 -0.24 -23.35
N ALA A 9 -14.29 -0.01 -22.08
CA ALA A 9 -15.17 0.61 -21.09
C ALA A 9 -15.46 2.11 -21.38
N LEU A 10 -14.55 2.82 -22.04
CA LEU A 10 -14.77 4.22 -22.44
C LEU A 10 -15.60 4.36 -23.73
N THR A 11 -15.61 3.33 -24.58
CA THR A 11 -16.24 3.38 -25.92
C THR A 11 -17.63 2.75 -25.94
N LEU A 12 -17.93 1.84 -25.01
CA LEU A 12 -19.26 1.30 -24.80
C LEU A 12 -19.97 2.11 -23.70
N PRO A 13 -21.23 2.55 -23.89
CA PRO A 13 -22.07 3.05 -22.79
C PRO A 13 -22.47 1.87 -21.91
N ALA A 14 -21.48 1.21 -21.30
CA ALA A 14 -21.66 0.02 -20.51
C ALA A 14 -21.55 0.43 -19.05
N GLN A 15 -22.69 0.41 -18.39
CA GLN A 15 -22.80 0.26 -16.94
C GLN A 15 -22.14 -1.08 -16.57
N LEU A 16 -20.80 -1.14 -16.53
CA LEU A 16 -20.06 -2.40 -16.39
C LEU A 16 -20.23 -3.03 -15.01
N HIS A 17 -20.74 -2.27 -14.04
CA HIS A 17 -20.96 -2.76 -12.68
C HIS A 17 -21.92 -1.85 -11.93
N SER A 18 -22.96 -2.40 -11.32
CA SER A 18 -23.99 -1.70 -10.54
C SER A 18 -23.43 -0.92 -9.35
N ALA A 19 -22.34 -1.40 -8.73
CA ALA A 19 -21.68 -0.71 -7.61
C ALA A 19 -20.71 0.41 -8.03
N TRP A 20 -20.27 0.42 -9.29
CA TRP A 20 -19.35 1.42 -9.83
C TRP A 20 -20.04 2.22 -10.94
N THR A 21 -21.07 2.98 -10.55
CA THR A 21 -21.80 3.88 -11.45
C THR A 21 -20.92 4.99 -12.04
N ASN A 22 -19.75 5.23 -11.43
CA ASN A 22 -18.77 6.21 -11.86
C ASN A 22 -17.45 5.50 -12.24
N ALA A 23 -17.17 5.46 -13.54
CA ALA A 23 -15.96 4.84 -14.09
C ALA A 23 -14.66 5.49 -13.57
N ALA A 24 -14.66 6.79 -13.24
CA ALA A 24 -13.48 7.46 -12.69
C ALA A 24 -13.20 7.03 -11.24
N LEU A 25 -14.24 6.81 -10.44
CA LEU A 25 -14.08 6.27 -9.07
C LEU A 25 -13.54 4.85 -9.09
N TRP A 26 -14.07 4.00 -9.97
CA TRP A 26 -13.55 2.64 -10.16
C TRP A 26 -12.10 2.64 -10.65
N HIS A 27 -11.78 3.48 -11.64
CA HIS A 27 -10.41 3.64 -12.13
C HIS A 27 -9.47 4.06 -11.00
N GLY A 28 -9.84 5.08 -10.22
CA GLY A 28 -9.06 5.52 -9.06
C GLY A 28 -8.84 4.40 -8.04
N HIS A 29 -9.90 3.63 -7.76
CA HIS A 29 -9.82 2.45 -6.89
C HIS A 29 -8.82 1.41 -7.43
N GLU A 30 -8.93 1.04 -8.72
CA GLU A 30 -8.04 0.07 -9.35
C GLU A 30 -6.59 0.57 -9.45
N MET A 31 -6.36 1.86 -9.65
CA MET A 31 -5.02 2.44 -9.69
C MET A 31 -4.36 2.43 -8.31
N VAL A 32 -5.09 2.77 -7.24
CA VAL A 32 -4.54 2.85 -5.88
C VAL A 32 -4.41 1.47 -5.25
N PHE A 33 -5.51 0.71 -5.18
CA PHE A 33 -5.57 -0.56 -4.44
C PHE A 33 -5.18 -1.76 -5.29
N GLY A 34 -5.48 -1.75 -6.58
CA GLY A 34 -5.07 -2.82 -7.49
C GLY A 34 -3.60 -2.69 -7.86
N PHE A 35 -3.28 -1.67 -8.67
CA PHE A 35 -1.95 -1.48 -9.24
C PHE A 35 -0.92 -0.97 -8.22
N GLY A 36 -1.20 0.16 -7.56
CA GLY A 36 -0.26 0.81 -6.66
C GLY A 36 0.18 -0.10 -5.52
N PHE A 37 -0.78 -0.78 -4.88
CA PHE A 37 -0.50 -1.70 -3.78
C PHE A 37 0.33 -2.92 -4.22
N ALA A 38 0.09 -3.48 -5.42
CA ALA A 38 0.89 -4.57 -5.96
C ALA A 38 2.35 -4.16 -6.26
N VAL A 39 2.54 -2.98 -6.86
CA VAL A 39 3.87 -2.44 -7.14
C VAL A 39 4.66 -2.20 -5.85
N ILE A 40 4.02 -1.59 -4.84
CA ILE A 40 4.63 -1.35 -3.53
C ILE A 40 5.03 -2.68 -2.89
N THR A 41 4.13 -3.67 -2.84
CA THR A 41 4.43 -4.99 -2.27
C THR A 41 5.58 -5.68 -2.99
N GLY A 42 5.58 -5.71 -4.32
CA GLY A 42 6.65 -6.33 -5.11
C GLY A 42 8.02 -5.66 -4.91
N PHE A 43 8.04 -4.32 -4.89
CA PHE A 43 9.25 -3.55 -4.59
C PHE A 43 9.77 -3.86 -3.19
N LEU A 44 8.90 -3.84 -2.19
CA LEU A 44 9.28 -4.09 -0.79
C LEU A 44 9.81 -5.51 -0.56
N LEU A 45 9.16 -6.53 -1.12
CA LEU A 45 9.62 -7.92 -1.01
C LEU A 45 11.05 -8.10 -1.56
N THR A 46 11.43 -7.31 -2.56
CA THR A 46 12.78 -7.31 -3.13
C THR A 46 13.75 -6.47 -2.29
N ALA A 47 13.35 -5.25 -1.91
CA ALA A 47 14.18 -4.34 -1.12
C ALA A 47 14.52 -4.92 0.26
N ILE A 48 13.55 -5.56 0.93
CA ILE A 48 13.74 -6.17 2.24
C ILE A 48 14.71 -7.33 2.19
N ARG A 49 14.70 -8.13 1.12
CA ARG A 49 15.70 -9.19 0.91
C ARG A 49 17.11 -8.60 0.88
N ASN A 50 17.30 -7.47 0.20
CA ASN A 50 18.59 -6.79 0.14
C ASN A 50 19.03 -6.23 1.50
N TRP A 51 18.09 -5.70 2.29
CA TRP A 51 18.39 -5.11 3.59
C TRP A 51 18.62 -6.11 4.72
N THR A 52 17.85 -7.20 4.71
CA THR A 52 17.85 -8.18 5.80
C THR A 52 18.77 -9.36 5.53
N GLY A 53 19.15 -9.59 4.26
CA GLY A 53 19.87 -10.79 3.82
C GLY A 53 19.06 -12.08 3.93
N LEU A 54 17.80 -12.01 4.41
CA LEU A 54 16.91 -13.14 4.57
C LEU A 54 16.09 -13.35 3.30
N GLN A 55 15.85 -14.61 2.98
CA GLN A 55 14.98 -14.97 1.86
C GLN A 55 13.53 -14.58 2.18
N THR A 56 12.96 -13.70 1.38
CA THR A 56 11.53 -13.35 1.40
C THR A 56 10.70 -14.40 0.63
N LEU A 57 9.38 -14.19 0.51
CA LEU A 57 8.49 -15.07 -0.26
C LEU A 57 9.09 -15.38 -1.65
N HIS A 58 9.26 -16.66 -1.96
CA HIS A 58 9.79 -17.09 -3.25
C HIS A 58 8.98 -18.25 -3.83
N ARG A 59 8.95 -18.39 -5.16
CA ARG A 59 8.24 -19.48 -5.88
C ARG A 59 6.76 -19.58 -5.48
N TRP A 60 6.34 -20.66 -4.84
CA TRP A 60 4.94 -21.00 -4.57
C TRP A 60 4.23 -20.02 -3.63
N PRO A 61 4.78 -19.68 -2.45
CA PRO A 61 4.20 -18.63 -1.61
C PRO A 61 4.00 -17.28 -2.30
N LEU A 62 4.93 -16.88 -3.18
CA LEU A 62 4.79 -15.66 -3.97
C LEU A 62 3.69 -15.80 -5.04
N ALA A 63 3.61 -16.96 -5.70
CA ALA A 63 2.55 -17.26 -6.65
C ALA A 63 1.17 -17.26 -5.98
N LEU A 64 1.05 -17.78 -4.76
CA LEU A 64 -0.20 -17.74 -3.98
C LEU A 64 -0.59 -16.30 -3.67
N LEU A 65 0.36 -15.47 -3.23
CA LEU A 65 0.12 -14.04 -2.99
C LEU A 65 -0.36 -13.32 -4.27
N ALA A 66 0.27 -13.62 -5.41
CA ALA A 66 -0.13 -13.07 -6.70
C ALA A 66 -1.50 -13.58 -7.17
N LEU A 67 -1.84 -14.83 -6.87
CA LEU A 67 -3.15 -15.41 -7.16
C LEU A 67 -4.25 -14.75 -6.32
N LEU A 68 -4.03 -14.54 -5.01
CA LEU A 68 -4.97 -13.81 -4.15
C LEU A 68 -5.26 -12.42 -4.74
N TRP A 69 -4.22 -11.70 -5.15
CA TRP A 69 -4.37 -10.41 -5.80
C TRP A 69 -5.17 -10.50 -7.12
N LEU A 70 -4.84 -11.44 -8.00
CA LEU A 70 -5.56 -11.64 -9.26
C LEU A 70 -7.04 -11.98 -9.02
N THR A 71 -7.34 -12.86 -8.07
CA THR A 71 -8.71 -13.24 -7.74
C THR A 71 -9.53 -12.06 -7.24
N ALA A 72 -8.93 -11.15 -6.45
CA ALA A 72 -9.60 -9.93 -6.02
C ALA A 72 -9.96 -9.02 -7.20
N ARG A 73 -9.09 -8.90 -8.19
CA ARG A 73 -9.34 -8.08 -9.39
C ARG A 73 -10.48 -8.65 -10.23
N PHE A 74 -10.49 -9.96 -10.47
CA PHE A 74 -11.57 -10.61 -11.20
C PHE A 74 -12.90 -10.51 -10.44
N ALA A 75 -12.89 -10.66 -9.12
CA ALA A 75 -14.07 -10.48 -8.30
C ALA A 75 -14.60 -9.04 -8.36
N ASN A 76 -13.72 -8.02 -8.35
CA ASN A 76 -14.15 -6.62 -8.44
C ASN A 76 -14.78 -6.28 -9.80
N ALA A 77 -14.38 -6.97 -10.87
CA ALA A 77 -14.85 -6.73 -12.22
C ALA A 77 -16.26 -7.28 -12.53
N VAL A 78 -16.87 -8.09 -11.65
CA VAL A 78 -18.14 -8.79 -11.92
C VAL A 78 -19.20 -8.41 -10.88
N ASP A 79 -20.42 -8.07 -11.33
CA ASP A 79 -21.54 -7.71 -10.45
C ASP A 79 -21.76 -8.75 -9.33
N GLY A 80 -21.90 -8.26 -8.08
CA GLY A 80 -22.02 -9.10 -6.88
C GLY A 80 -20.70 -9.60 -6.29
N GLY A 81 -19.56 -9.34 -6.95
CA GLY A 81 -18.24 -9.79 -6.52
C GLY A 81 -17.55 -8.92 -5.46
N LEU A 82 -18.21 -7.89 -4.92
CA LEU A 82 -17.63 -6.97 -3.92
C LEU A 82 -17.16 -7.69 -2.64
N ILE A 83 -17.98 -8.59 -2.09
CA ILE A 83 -17.63 -9.31 -0.86
C ILE A 83 -16.41 -10.23 -1.09
N PRO A 84 -16.39 -11.09 -2.14
CA PRO A 84 -15.19 -11.84 -2.49
C PRO A 84 -13.97 -10.95 -2.73
N ALA A 85 -14.11 -9.84 -3.46
CA ALA A 85 -13.01 -8.92 -3.73
C ALA A 85 -12.41 -8.36 -2.44
N PHE A 86 -13.25 -7.91 -1.52
CA PHE A 86 -12.82 -7.42 -0.20
C PHE A 86 -12.07 -8.48 0.60
N ILE A 87 -12.57 -9.73 0.61
CA ILE A 87 -11.92 -10.83 1.32
C ILE A 87 -10.53 -11.12 0.72
N PHE A 88 -10.44 -11.25 -0.59
CA PHE A 88 -9.18 -11.55 -1.27
C PHE A 88 -8.16 -10.40 -1.19
N ASP A 89 -8.62 -9.14 -1.27
CA ASP A 89 -7.76 -7.97 -1.06
C ASP A 89 -7.23 -7.89 0.37
N SER A 90 -8.08 -8.19 1.36
CA SER A 90 -7.67 -8.23 2.76
C SER A 90 -6.65 -9.34 3.00
N LEU A 91 -6.86 -10.53 2.43
CA LEU A 91 -5.91 -11.64 2.51
C LEU A 91 -4.57 -11.31 1.82
N PHE A 92 -4.62 -10.65 0.66
CA PHE A 92 -3.41 -10.16 -0.02
C PHE A 92 -2.66 -9.15 0.86
N GLY A 93 -3.35 -8.15 1.40
CA GLY A 93 -2.76 -7.12 2.24
C GLY A 93 -2.14 -7.68 3.52
N LEU A 94 -2.84 -8.58 4.22
CA LEU A 94 -2.32 -9.28 5.39
C LEU A 94 -1.11 -10.14 5.05
N GLY A 95 -1.21 -10.98 4.00
CA GLY A 95 -0.10 -11.85 3.59
C GLY A 95 1.13 -11.05 3.17
N ALA A 96 0.94 -9.91 2.49
CA ALA A 96 2.01 -8.99 2.14
C ALA A 96 2.64 -8.37 3.40
N ALA A 97 1.83 -7.90 4.34
CA ALA A 97 2.30 -7.31 5.59
C ALA A 97 3.10 -8.31 6.44
N ASP A 98 2.63 -9.55 6.58
CA ASP A 98 3.33 -10.61 7.31
C ASP A 98 4.66 -10.94 6.63
N ALA A 99 4.67 -11.09 5.30
CA ALA A 99 5.86 -11.39 4.52
C ALA A 99 6.91 -10.28 4.55
N ILE A 100 6.48 -9.03 4.67
CA ILE A 100 7.34 -7.85 4.84
C ILE A 100 7.86 -7.75 6.28
N THR A 101 7.00 -7.97 7.27
CA THR A 101 7.32 -7.74 8.68
C THR A 101 8.23 -8.83 9.25
N TYR A 102 7.96 -10.10 8.94
CA TYR A 102 8.71 -11.25 9.43
C TYR A 102 10.25 -11.12 9.27
N PRO A 103 10.80 -10.87 8.07
CA PRO A 103 12.26 -10.75 7.88
C PRO A 103 12.85 -9.50 8.55
N ILE A 104 12.13 -8.37 8.60
CA ILE A 104 12.63 -7.14 9.24
C ILE A 104 12.82 -7.34 10.75
N VAL A 105 11.82 -7.94 11.40
CA VAL A 105 11.86 -8.23 12.84
C VAL A 105 12.94 -9.28 13.13
N ARG A 106 13.03 -10.34 12.32
CA ARG A 106 14.02 -11.40 12.50
C ARG A 106 15.46 -10.93 12.29
N ALA A 107 15.70 -10.07 11.30
CA ALA A 107 17.01 -9.47 11.05
C ALA A 107 17.33 -8.27 11.95
N ARG A 108 16.41 -7.88 12.85
CA ARG A 108 16.55 -6.73 13.77
C ARG A 108 16.92 -5.41 13.06
N GLN A 109 16.36 -5.18 11.87
CA GLN A 109 16.59 -3.96 11.09
C GLN A 109 15.71 -2.81 11.58
N TRP A 110 15.94 -2.34 12.81
CA TRP A 110 15.11 -1.35 13.50
C TRP A 110 14.95 -0.02 12.73
N LYS A 111 15.96 0.35 11.93
CA LYS A 111 15.92 1.55 11.07
C LYS A 111 14.78 1.50 10.05
N GLN A 112 14.27 0.32 9.70
CA GLN A 112 13.21 0.10 8.71
C GLN A 112 11.83 -0.09 9.33
N MET A 113 11.69 -0.03 10.66
CA MET A 113 10.39 -0.14 11.34
C MET A 113 9.39 0.94 10.94
N GLY A 114 9.85 2.08 10.41
CA GLY A 114 8.96 3.10 9.84
C GLY A 114 8.03 2.52 8.76
N LEU A 115 8.50 1.53 8.01
CA LEU A 115 7.70 0.81 7.01
C LEU A 115 6.62 -0.05 7.66
N ILE A 116 6.95 -0.75 8.76
CA ILE A 116 5.99 -1.57 9.52
C ILE A 116 4.90 -0.67 10.10
N SER A 117 5.26 0.49 10.66
CA SER A 117 4.31 1.49 11.15
C SER A 117 3.36 1.97 10.05
N ALA A 118 3.89 2.23 8.84
CA ALA A 118 3.06 2.62 7.70
C ALA A 118 2.08 1.52 7.26
N LEU A 119 2.51 0.25 7.25
CA LEU A 119 1.64 -0.89 6.92
C LEU A 119 0.53 -1.08 7.96
N ILE A 120 0.88 -1.02 9.26
CA ILE A 120 -0.11 -1.09 10.35
C ILE A 120 -1.10 0.07 10.26
N ARG A 121 -0.64 1.28 9.91
CA ARG A 121 -1.52 2.44 9.72
C ARG A 121 -2.55 2.23 8.62
N VAL A 122 -2.17 1.57 7.53
CA VAL A 122 -3.05 1.36 6.37
C VAL A 122 -3.98 0.16 6.60
N LEU A 123 -3.47 -0.93 7.17
CA LEU A 123 -4.21 -2.19 7.30
C LEU A 123 -4.95 -2.34 8.64
N GLY A 124 -4.43 -1.78 9.73
CA GLY A 124 -5.05 -1.84 11.07
C GLY A 124 -6.50 -1.33 11.10
N PRO A 125 -6.80 -0.20 10.45
CA PRO A 125 -8.17 0.26 10.17
C PRO A 125 -9.16 -0.75 9.61
N LEU A 126 -8.72 -1.73 8.81
CA LEU A 126 -9.61 -2.69 8.14
C LEU A 126 -10.27 -3.66 9.13
N PHE A 127 -9.66 -3.87 10.31
CA PHE A 127 -10.14 -4.81 11.33
C PHE A 127 -10.97 -4.15 12.44
N MET A 128 -10.86 -2.84 12.62
CA MET A 128 -11.53 -2.10 13.70
C MET A 128 -12.28 -0.89 13.15
N ALA A 129 -13.34 -1.14 12.38
CA ALA A 129 -14.18 -0.09 11.80
C ALA A 129 -14.76 0.89 12.86
N TYR A 130 -15.05 0.42 14.08
CA TYR A 130 -15.57 1.26 15.17
C TYR A 130 -14.51 2.21 15.77
N ALA A 131 -13.22 1.83 15.71
CA ALA A 131 -12.11 2.63 16.22
C ALA A 131 -11.39 3.42 15.12
N TYR A 132 -11.87 3.33 13.87
CA TYR A 132 -11.24 3.89 12.67
C TYR A 132 -10.94 5.39 12.80
N THR A 133 -11.93 6.18 13.24
CA THR A 133 -11.79 7.63 13.41
C THR A 133 -10.79 7.99 14.50
N LEU A 134 -10.79 7.27 15.63
CA LEU A 134 -9.85 7.48 16.73
C LEU A 134 -8.42 7.12 16.33
N LEU A 135 -8.21 6.00 15.63
CA LEU A 135 -6.90 5.57 15.14
C LEU A 135 -6.30 6.57 14.14
N ILE A 136 -7.13 7.13 13.25
CA ILE A 136 -6.70 8.18 12.31
C ILE A 136 -6.29 9.44 13.06
N GLN A 137 -7.10 9.92 14.01
CA GLN A 137 -6.78 11.12 14.78
C GLN A 137 -5.49 10.94 15.57
N PHE A 138 -5.30 9.79 16.21
CA PHE A 138 -4.09 9.47 16.95
C PHE A 138 -2.86 9.45 16.04
N SER A 139 -2.98 8.82 14.86
CA SER A 139 -1.90 8.82 13.88
C SER A 139 -1.60 10.21 13.33
N LEU A 140 -2.61 11.06 13.13
CA LEU A 140 -2.46 12.40 12.57
C LEU A 140 -1.71 13.30 13.57
N ILE A 141 -2.03 13.20 14.87
CA ILE A 141 -1.31 13.88 15.94
C ILE A 141 0.17 13.45 15.96
N LEU A 142 0.44 12.14 15.95
CA LEU A 142 1.82 11.63 15.92
C LEU A 142 2.58 12.10 14.67
N TRP A 143 1.88 12.21 13.53
CA TRP A 143 2.49 12.66 12.29
C TRP A 143 2.83 14.15 12.33
N ILE A 144 1.91 14.99 12.78
CA ILE A 144 2.16 16.43 12.98
C ILE A 144 3.31 16.63 13.96
N LEU A 145 3.32 15.93 15.09
CA LEU A 145 4.40 16.03 16.07
C LEU A 145 5.75 15.61 15.47
N GLY A 146 5.80 14.47 14.78
CA GLY A 146 7.02 13.99 14.13
C GLY A 146 7.55 14.95 13.06
N TRP A 147 6.66 15.44 12.18
CA TRP A 147 7.02 16.42 11.15
C TRP A 147 7.41 17.78 11.74
N SER A 148 6.78 18.19 12.84
CA SER A 148 7.14 19.44 13.53
C SER A 148 8.51 19.33 14.19
N LEU A 149 8.80 18.23 14.86
CA LEU A 149 10.13 17.99 15.43
C LEU A 149 11.20 17.90 14.35
N PHE A 150 10.93 17.21 13.24
CA PHE A 150 11.83 17.14 12.10
C PHE A 150 12.07 18.54 11.50
N THR A 151 11.02 19.29 11.20
CA THR A 151 11.19 20.63 10.61
C THR A 151 11.91 21.55 11.59
N LEU A 152 11.54 21.63 12.86
CA LEU A 152 12.22 22.49 13.83
C LEU A 152 13.71 22.13 14.01
N GLN A 153 14.05 20.84 13.97
CA GLN A 153 15.45 20.40 14.12
C GLN A 153 16.31 20.62 12.87
N TYR A 154 15.74 20.39 11.67
CA TYR A 154 16.49 20.41 10.41
C TYR A 154 16.34 21.71 9.61
N LEU A 155 15.30 22.53 9.88
CA LEU A 155 15.10 23.84 9.27
C LEU A 155 16.31 24.77 9.44
N PRO A 156 16.97 24.84 10.62
CA PRO A 156 18.17 25.65 10.77
C PRO A 156 19.31 25.24 9.83
N TYR A 157 19.39 23.95 9.47
CA TYR A 157 20.40 23.44 8.53
C TYR A 157 20.14 23.91 7.08
N TRP A 158 18.87 24.09 6.73
CA TRP A 158 18.46 24.55 5.40
C TRP A 158 18.53 26.07 5.26
N LEU A 159 18.32 26.79 6.37
CA LEU A 159 18.35 28.26 6.40
C LEU A 159 19.76 28.83 6.61
N ARG A 160 20.72 28.04 7.08
CA ARG A 160 22.12 28.47 7.19
C ARG A 160 22.76 28.53 5.80
N PRO A 161 23.53 29.60 5.49
CA PRO A 161 24.33 29.64 4.29
C PRO A 161 25.22 28.40 4.20
N ARG A 162 25.24 27.74 3.04
CA ARG A 162 26.11 26.59 2.81
C ARG A 162 27.56 27.01 3.02
N VAL A 163 28.30 26.24 3.80
CA VAL A 163 29.68 26.55 4.20
C VAL A 163 30.66 26.33 3.02
N ASP A 164 30.20 25.60 2.00
CA ASP A 164 31.03 24.98 0.97
C ASP A 164 31.20 25.86 -0.28
N GLY A 165 30.60 27.06 -0.32
CA GLY A 165 30.77 28.04 -1.41
C GLY A 165 30.21 27.65 -2.79
N HIS A 166 29.80 26.40 -3.00
CA HIS A 166 29.20 25.95 -4.25
C HIS A 166 27.72 26.38 -4.36
N TYR A 167 27.37 27.01 -5.48
CA TYR A 167 25.98 27.32 -5.82
C TYR A 167 25.20 26.02 -6.02
N GLY A 168 24.03 25.95 -5.37
CA GLY A 168 22.99 24.96 -5.69
C GLY A 168 22.18 25.40 -6.90
#